data_AF-A0A812I933-F1
#
_entry.id   AF-A0A812I933-F1
#
_cell.length_a   1.000
_cell.length_b   1.000
_cell.length_c   1.000
_cell.angle_alpha   90.00
_cell.angle_beta   90.00
_cell.angle_gamma   90.00
#
_symmetry.space_group_name_H-M   'P 1'
#
loop_
_entity.id
_entity.type
_entity.pdbx_description
1 polymer ?
#
loop_
_entity_poly.entity_id
_entity_poly.type
_entity_poly.pdbx_seq_one_letter_code
_entity_poly.pdbx_strand_id
1 'polypeptide(L)'
;MALQVAISWLCLVTLSQAMVEIQDATVWVKSAGGASCEITCQARGGCKEDAWPATLEEFQEILDESGLKCVSIQQGGAKYDPSTDGRYCGWHGDPGQGSWSRCAAAGDAGTYRFCPCYGDKEL
;
A
#
# COMPACT_ATOMS: atom_id res chain seq x y z
N MET A 1 49.13 -28.82 -8.01
CA MET A 1 47.81 -29.46 -7.94
C MET A 1 46.89 -28.92 -6.83
N ALA A 2 47.39 -28.24 -5.79
CA ALA A 2 46.53 -27.63 -4.75
C ALA A 2 45.88 -26.29 -5.15
N LEU A 3 46.41 -25.61 -6.16
CA LEU A 3 45.94 -24.28 -6.59
C LEU A 3 44.70 -24.31 -7.49
N GLN A 4 44.42 -25.45 -8.14
CA GLN A 4 43.30 -25.59 -9.09
C GLN A 4 41.93 -25.79 -8.41
N VAL A 5 41.93 -26.30 -7.17
CA VAL A 5 40.69 -26.67 -6.44
C VAL A 5 40.09 -25.44 -5.73
N ALA A 6 40.93 -24.50 -5.29
CA ALA A 6 40.49 -23.28 -4.60
C ALA A 6 39.68 -22.34 -5.50
N ILE A 7 40.01 -22.28 -6.80
CA ILE A 7 39.33 -21.40 -7.76
C ILE A 7 37.91 -21.93 -8.07
N SER A 8 37.71 -23.25 -8.02
CA SER A 8 36.40 -23.88 -8.30
C SER A 8 35.39 -23.69 -7.18
N TRP A 9 35.81 -23.40 -5.95
CA TRP A 9 34.92 -23.13 -4.81
C TRP A 9 34.51 -21.65 -4.72
N LEU A 10 35.35 -20.74 -5.20
CA LEU A 10 35.04 -19.30 -5.25
C LEU A 10 34.01 -18.95 -6.35
N CYS A 11 33.94 -19.72 -7.44
CA CYS A 11 32.92 -19.51 -8.48
C CYS A 11 31.53 -20.06 -8.15
N LEU A 12 31.38 -20.94 -7.17
CA LEU A 12 30.09 -21.52 -6.79
C LEU A 12 29.30 -20.66 -5.79
N VAL A 13 29.97 -19.76 -5.05
CA VAL A 13 29.32 -18.91 -4.03
C VAL A 13 28.80 -17.58 -4.62
N THR A 14 29.32 -17.15 -5.78
CA THR A 14 28.92 -15.89 -6.42
C THR A 14 27.72 -16.01 -7.37
N LEU A 15 27.19 -17.22 -7.58
CA LEU A 15 25.92 -17.47 -8.29
C LEU A 15 24.72 -17.46 -7.34
N SER A 16 24.79 -16.72 -6.23
CA SER A 16 23.63 -16.42 -5.40
C SER A 16 22.73 -15.44 -6.16
N GLN A 17 21.78 -16.03 -6.86
CA GLN A 17 20.60 -15.43 -7.48
C GLN A 17 20.23 -14.08 -6.87
N ALA A 18 20.41 -13.01 -7.66
CA ALA A 18 19.59 -11.81 -7.48
C ALA A 18 18.15 -12.21 -7.84
N MET A 19 17.43 -12.78 -6.87
CA MET A 19 15.99 -12.94 -6.97
C MET A 19 15.41 -11.53 -6.83
N VAL A 20 15.18 -10.88 -7.96
CA VAL A 20 14.35 -9.68 -8.01
C VAL A 20 12.96 -10.14 -7.59
N GLU A 21 12.60 -9.92 -6.32
CA GLU A 21 11.21 -9.99 -5.93
C GLU A 21 10.47 -8.95 -6.76
N ILE A 22 9.65 -9.41 -7.71
CA ILE A 22 8.64 -8.57 -8.34
C ILE A 22 7.64 -8.27 -7.21
N GLN A 23 7.91 -7.24 -6.43
CA GLN A 23 6.90 -6.74 -5.51
C GLN A 23 5.79 -6.19 -6.38
N ASP A 24 4.61 -6.81 -6.31
CA ASP A 24 3.42 -6.31 -6.98
C ASP A 24 3.25 -4.82 -6.61
N ALA A 25 3.30 -3.96 -7.63
CA ALA A 25 3.24 -2.52 -7.45
C ALA A 25 1.96 -2.14 -6.69
N THR A 26 2.06 -1.20 -5.75
CA THR A 26 0.87 -0.65 -5.08
C THR A 26 0.29 0.43 -5.98
N VAL A 27 -1.00 0.33 -6.30
CA VAL A 27 -1.76 1.37 -7.00
C VAL A 27 -2.77 1.98 -6.04
N TRP A 28 -2.67 3.29 -5.84
CA TRP A 28 -3.57 4.01 -4.95
C TRP A 28 -4.86 4.42 -5.67
N VAL A 29 -5.99 3.92 -5.16
CA VAL A 29 -7.30 4.16 -5.76
C VAL A 29 -8.20 4.87 -4.76
N LYS A 30 -8.86 5.95 -5.20
CA LYS A 30 -9.91 6.59 -4.42
C LYS A 30 -11.18 5.75 -4.45
N SER A 31 -11.71 5.38 -3.29
CA SER A 31 -12.97 4.63 -3.18
C SER A 31 -14.19 5.47 -3.60
N ALA A 32 -15.31 4.80 -3.86
CA ALA A 32 -16.62 5.45 -3.82
C ALA A 32 -16.97 5.88 -2.37
N GLY A 33 -17.94 6.79 -2.22
CA GLY A 33 -18.39 7.26 -0.91
C GLY A 33 -18.90 6.11 -0.03
N GLY A 34 -18.34 5.98 1.17
CA GLY A 34 -18.66 4.93 2.14
C GLY A 34 -18.13 3.54 1.83
N ALA A 35 -17.42 3.34 0.72
CA ALA A 35 -16.89 2.03 0.35
C ALA A 35 -15.63 1.65 1.14
N SER A 36 -15.43 0.34 1.35
CA SER A 36 -14.19 -0.22 1.89
C SER A 36 -13.14 -0.43 0.78
N CYS A 37 -11.89 -0.70 1.16
CA CYS A 37 -10.84 -0.99 0.20
C CYS A 37 -10.93 -2.40 -0.38
N GLU A 38 -11.55 -3.35 0.31
CA GLU A 38 -11.89 -4.66 -0.27
C GLU A 38 -12.78 -4.51 -1.51
N ILE A 39 -13.83 -3.70 -1.42
CA ILE A 39 -14.73 -3.44 -2.56
C ILE A 39 -14.01 -2.61 -3.63
N THR A 40 -13.26 -1.59 -3.23
CA THR A 40 -12.57 -0.68 -4.17
C THR A 40 -11.54 -1.42 -5.03
N CYS A 41 -10.79 -2.37 -4.45
CA CYS A 41 -9.71 -3.07 -5.12
C CYS A 41 -10.13 -4.40 -5.77
N GLN A 42 -11.42 -4.74 -5.81
CA GLN A 42 -11.90 -6.06 -6.28
C GLN A 42 -11.46 -6.36 -7.72
N ALA A 43 -11.44 -5.35 -8.60
CA ALA A 43 -11.01 -5.51 -10.00
C ALA A 43 -9.48 -5.60 -10.17
N ARG A 44 -8.71 -5.34 -9.11
CA ARG A 44 -7.25 -5.20 -9.12
C ARG A 44 -6.55 -6.24 -8.26
N GLY A 45 -7.13 -7.43 -8.11
CA GLY A 45 -6.52 -8.51 -7.33
C GLY A 45 -6.61 -8.34 -5.80
N GLY A 46 -7.29 -7.30 -5.31
CA GLY A 46 -7.55 -7.08 -3.90
C GLY A 46 -6.75 -5.94 -3.28
N CYS A 47 -7.01 -5.70 -2.00
CA CYS A 47 -6.38 -4.66 -1.21
C CYS A 47 -5.08 -5.19 -0.57
N LYS A 48 -4.04 -4.35 -0.60
CA LYS A 48 -2.69 -4.65 -0.12
C LYS A 48 -2.52 -4.13 1.31
N GLU A 49 -2.81 -4.99 2.28
CA GLU A 49 -2.91 -4.66 3.71
C GLU A 49 -1.58 -4.19 4.34
N ASP A 50 -0.44 -4.49 3.74
CA ASP A 50 0.89 -4.11 4.21
C ASP A 50 1.40 -2.79 3.61
N ALA A 51 0.66 -2.16 2.71
CA ALA A 51 1.10 -0.95 2.00
C ALA A 51 0.58 0.38 2.60
N TRP A 52 0.02 0.37 3.80
CA TRP A 52 -0.49 1.59 4.43
C TRP A 52 0.63 2.59 4.76
N PRO A 53 0.41 3.91 4.57
CA PRO A 53 1.41 4.91 4.93
C PRO A 53 1.64 4.92 6.45
N ALA A 54 2.90 4.83 6.84
CA ALA A 54 3.40 4.95 8.20
C ALA A 54 3.78 6.40 8.54
N THR A 55 4.10 7.21 7.53
CA THR A 55 4.50 8.61 7.72
C THR A 55 3.60 9.59 6.95
N LEU A 56 3.62 10.85 7.37
CA LEU A 56 2.92 11.93 6.67
C LEU A 56 3.49 12.13 5.26
N GLU A 57 4.80 11.94 5.11
CA GLU A 57 5.50 12.08 3.84
C GLU A 57 5.03 11.02 2.83
N GLU A 58 4.96 9.75 3.25
CA GLU A 58 4.38 8.67 2.44
C GLU A 58 2.91 8.96 2.07
N PHE A 59 2.12 9.53 2.99
CA PHE A 59 0.76 9.92 2.66
C PHE A 59 0.70 11.08 1.64
N GLN A 60 1.65 12.00 1.68
CA GLN A 60 1.73 13.09 0.72
C GLN A 60 2.05 12.58 -0.69
N GLU A 61 2.92 11.57 -0.81
CA GLU A 61 3.21 10.90 -2.08
C GLU A 61 1.93 10.28 -2.69
N ILE A 62 1.09 9.64 -1.86
CA ILE A 62 -0.20 9.08 -2.29
C ILE A 62 -1.14 10.16 -2.84
N LEU A 63 -1.19 11.33 -2.21
CA LEU A 63 -2.00 12.45 -2.68
C LEU A 63 -1.52 12.97 -4.05
N ASP A 64 -0.21 13.06 -4.22
CA ASP A 64 0.41 13.52 -5.44
C ASP A 64 0.18 12.53 -6.60
N GLU A 65 0.32 11.22 -6.35
CA GLU A 65 0.04 10.16 -7.33
C GLU A 65 -1.44 10.08 -7.71
N SER A 66 -2.35 10.27 -6.75
CA SER A 66 -3.80 10.23 -6.99
C SER A 66 -4.35 11.51 -7.63
N GLY A 67 -3.53 12.57 -7.74
CA GLY A 67 -3.95 13.88 -8.26
C GLY A 67 -4.94 14.61 -7.37
N LEU A 68 -5.05 14.23 -6.10
CA LEU A 68 -6.02 14.76 -5.14
C LEU A 68 -5.36 15.78 -4.22
N LYS A 69 -6.08 16.88 -3.92
CA LYS A 69 -5.60 17.95 -3.04
C LYS A 69 -6.49 18.09 -1.83
N CYS A 70 -5.87 18.16 -0.66
CA CYS A 70 -6.53 18.41 0.61
C CYS A 70 -6.30 19.85 1.04
N VAL A 71 -7.32 20.50 1.61
CA VAL A 71 -7.19 21.82 2.23
C VAL A 71 -6.30 21.74 3.47
N SER A 72 -6.43 20.67 4.24
CA SER A 72 -5.53 20.32 5.32
C SER A 72 -5.48 18.81 5.51
N ILE A 73 -4.39 18.35 6.12
CA ILE A 73 -4.13 16.94 6.44
C ILE A 73 -4.05 16.81 7.96
N GLN A 74 -4.72 15.81 8.51
CA GLN A 74 -4.78 15.54 9.94
C GLN A 74 -4.36 14.09 10.22
N GLN A 75 -3.52 13.90 11.24
CA GLN A 75 -3.14 12.55 11.66
C GLN A 75 -4.26 11.91 12.48
N GLY A 76 -4.68 10.73 12.04
CA GLY A 76 -5.35 9.70 12.81
C GLY A 76 -6.86 9.82 13.01
N GLY A 77 -7.38 8.79 13.69
CA GLY A 77 -8.64 8.77 14.43
C GLY A 77 -9.67 7.78 13.90
N ALA A 78 -9.84 7.72 12.58
CA ALA A 78 -10.84 6.85 12.00
C ALA A 78 -10.24 5.50 11.58
N LYS A 79 -10.97 4.42 11.87
CA LYS A 79 -10.64 3.05 11.44
C LYS A 79 -10.46 2.90 9.92
N TYR A 80 -11.01 3.83 9.13
CA TYR A 80 -11.01 3.81 7.68
C TYR A 80 -9.95 4.74 7.06
N ASP A 81 -9.17 5.48 7.85
CA ASP A 81 -8.09 6.30 7.30
C ASP A 81 -6.98 5.41 6.69
N PRO A 82 -6.32 5.85 5.60
CA PRO A 82 -6.40 7.18 5.00
C PRO A 82 -7.69 7.45 4.22
N SER A 83 -8.25 8.65 4.39
CA SER A 83 -9.51 9.04 3.76
C SER A 83 -9.66 10.55 3.56
N THR A 84 -10.66 10.95 2.78
CA THR A 84 -11.08 12.34 2.59
C THR A 84 -12.59 12.48 2.61
N ASP A 85 -13.10 13.63 3.06
CA ASP A 85 -14.50 14.05 2.88
C ASP A 85 -14.73 14.83 1.56
N GLY A 86 -13.70 14.90 0.71
CA GLY A 86 -13.65 15.72 -0.50
C GLY A 86 -12.95 17.07 -0.34
N ARG A 87 -12.64 17.49 0.89
CA ARG A 87 -11.89 18.73 1.17
C ARG A 87 -10.75 18.53 2.17
N TYR A 88 -10.98 17.79 3.23
CA TYR A 88 -10.04 17.52 4.31
C TYR A 88 -9.63 16.06 4.28
N CYS A 89 -8.41 15.77 4.73
CA CYS A 89 -7.85 14.42 4.68
C CYS A 89 -7.35 13.95 6.04
N GLY A 90 -7.68 12.70 6.37
CA GLY A 90 -7.15 11.97 7.52
C GLY A 90 -6.17 10.90 7.05
N TRP A 91 -5.09 10.67 7.80
CA TRP A 91 -4.10 9.61 7.53
C TRP A 91 -3.75 8.83 8.79
N HIS A 92 -2.99 7.73 8.71
CA HIS A 92 -2.56 6.95 9.88
C HIS A 92 -3.73 6.42 10.75
N GLY A 93 -4.79 5.90 10.12
CA GLY A 93 -5.95 5.36 10.83
C GLY A 93 -5.59 4.41 11.96
N ASP A 94 -6.44 4.36 12.98
CA ASP A 94 -6.27 3.42 14.09
C ASP A 94 -6.74 2.03 13.62
N PRO A 95 -5.86 1.01 13.57
CA PRO A 95 -6.28 -0.35 13.22
C PRO A 95 -7.33 -0.92 14.21
N GLY A 96 -7.56 -0.24 15.34
CA GLY A 96 -8.47 -0.67 16.39
C GLY A 96 -7.87 -1.83 17.19
N GLN A 97 -8.37 -2.03 18.40
CA GLN A 97 -8.00 -3.21 19.19
C GLN A 97 -8.73 -4.45 18.65
N GLY A 98 -8.17 -5.08 17.63
CA GLY A 98 -8.71 -6.32 17.05
C GLY A 98 -7.98 -6.73 15.77
N SER A 99 -8.03 -8.01 15.42
CA SER A 99 -7.41 -8.56 14.19
C SER A 99 -8.17 -8.19 12.89
N TRP A 100 -8.85 -7.05 12.87
CA TRP A 100 -9.68 -6.66 11.73
C TRP A 100 -8.79 -5.94 10.71
N SER A 101 -8.79 -6.47 9.49
CA SER A 101 -8.08 -5.88 8.36
C SER A 101 -8.55 -4.43 8.13
N ARG A 102 -7.62 -3.51 7.92
CA ARG A 102 -7.94 -2.13 7.57
C ARG A 102 -8.58 -2.06 6.18
N CYS A 103 -8.34 -3.04 5.29
CA CYS A 103 -9.01 -3.11 4.00
C CYS A 103 -10.54 -3.23 4.14
N ALA A 104 -11.04 -3.93 5.16
CA ALA A 104 -12.47 -4.14 5.40
C ALA A 104 -13.22 -2.91 5.95
N ALA A 105 -12.50 -1.94 6.51
CA ALA A 105 -13.13 -0.77 7.11
C ALA A 105 -13.92 0.07 6.08
N ALA A 106 -15.19 0.34 6.36
CA ALA A 106 -15.99 1.30 5.59
C ALA A 106 -16.05 2.64 6.32
N GLY A 107 -16.10 3.72 5.54
CA GLY A 107 -16.42 5.06 6.04
C GLY A 107 -17.91 5.37 5.95
N ASP A 108 -18.29 6.59 6.32
CA ASP A 108 -19.66 7.08 6.10
C ASP A 108 -19.85 7.46 4.62
N ALA A 109 -21.11 7.71 4.20
CA ALA A 109 -21.44 7.99 2.80
C ALA A 109 -20.65 9.17 2.17
N GLY A 110 -20.21 10.13 2.98
CA GLY A 110 -19.38 11.27 2.55
C GLY A 110 -17.87 11.02 2.57
N THR A 111 -17.42 9.83 3.00
CA THR A 111 -16.02 9.48 3.16
C THR A 111 -15.52 8.70 1.96
N TYR A 112 -14.38 9.11 1.40
CA TYR A 112 -13.69 8.43 0.31
C TYR A 112 -12.33 7.97 0.81
N ARG A 113 -12.09 6.66 0.82
CA ARG A 113 -10.82 6.07 1.27
C ARG A 113 -9.76 6.15 0.17
N PHE A 114 -8.51 6.26 0.57
CA PHE A 114 -7.36 6.02 -0.31
C PHE A 114 -6.93 4.57 -0.13
N CYS A 115 -7.19 3.74 -1.14
CA CYS A 115 -7.04 2.30 -1.04
C CYS A 115 -5.78 1.80 -1.73
N PRO A 116 -4.90 1.07 -1.04
CA PRO A 116 -3.77 0.41 -1.65
C PRO A 116 -4.28 -0.85 -2.36
N CYS A 117 -4.37 -0.82 -3.68
CA CYS A 117 -4.71 -1.98 -4.49
C CYS A 117 -3.44 -2.61 -5.05
N TYR A 118 -3.47 -3.90 -5.37
CA TYR A 118 -2.42 -4.47 -6.23
C TYR A 118 -2.47 -3.82 -7.63
N GLY A 119 -1.32 -3.74 -8.26
CA GLY A 119 -1.20 -3.29 -9.65
C GLY A 119 -1.85 -4.25 -10.63
N ASP A 120 -2.04 -3.77 -11.85
CA ASP A 120 -2.45 -4.65 -12.94
C ASP A 120 -1.33 -5.66 -13.19
N LYS A 121 -1.68 -6.95 -13.29
CA LYS A 121 -0.71 -7.97 -13.70
C LYS A 121 -0.42 -7.73 -15.18
N GLU A 122 0.81 -7.34 -15.50
CA GLU A 122 1.31 -7.35 -16.88
C GLU A 122 0.98 -8.74 -17.49
N LEU A 123 0.16 -8.76 -18.55
CA LEU A 123 -0.25 -9.97 -19.27
C LEU A 123 0.81 -10.38 -20.31
#